data_AF-A0A7K7THZ7-F1
#
_entry.id   AF-A0A7K7THZ7-F1
#
_cell.length_a   1.000
_cell.length_b   1.000
_cell.length_c   1.000
_cell.angle_alpha   90.00
_cell.angle_beta   90.00
_cell.angle_gamma   90.00
#
_symmetry.space_group_name_H-M   'P 1'
#
loop_
_entity.id
_entity.type
_entity.pdbx_description
1 polymer ?
#
loop_
_entity_poly.entity_id
_entity_poly.type
_entity_poly.pdbx_seq_one_letter_code
_entity_poly.pdbx_strand_id
1 'polypeptide(L)'
;MASPALSPDSSHEGPAPAGSPTSDSENLSPDELELLAKLEEQNRLLEADSKSMRSMNGSRRNSGSSLVSSSSASSNLSHLEEDTWILWGRIVNEWDEWRRKKEKLLKELIRKGIPHHFRAIVWQLLCSATDMPVKQQYSELLKMSSPCEKLIRRDIARTYPEHEFFKGQDSLGQEVLFNVMKAYSLVDREVGYCQGSAFIVGLLLMQMPEEEAFCVFVRLMQEYRLRELFKPSMAELGLCIYQFEFLLQEQLPELNIHFRSQSFLTSMYASSWFLTLFLTTFPLPVATRVFDIFILGFVHFGGFFARFGAALPVCDPALPSQYFQKVIPHQFDSCPDKLILRAFQVKYNPRRMKR
;
A
#
# COMPACT_ATOMS: atom_id res chain seq x y z
N MET A 1 34.84 -62.44 -12.51
CA MET A 1 34.69 -63.66 -13.32
C MET A 1 33.71 -63.36 -14.45
N ALA A 2 34.20 -63.52 -15.68
CA ALA A 2 33.49 -63.68 -16.96
C ALA A 2 32.44 -62.64 -17.42
N SER A 3 32.87 -61.75 -18.32
CA SER A 3 32.13 -61.30 -19.54
C SER A 3 31.95 -62.49 -20.53
N PRO A 4 31.23 -62.42 -21.69
CA PRO A 4 31.31 -61.42 -22.80
C PRO A 4 29.92 -60.98 -23.36
N ALA A 5 29.74 -59.82 -24.04
CA ALA A 5 30.24 -59.34 -25.36
C ALA A 5 29.54 -60.06 -26.55
N LEU A 6 29.12 -59.49 -27.69
CA LEU A 6 29.48 -58.32 -28.54
C LEU A 6 28.23 -57.91 -29.38
N SER A 7 27.88 -56.63 -29.68
CA SER A 7 28.43 -55.65 -30.68
C SER A 7 28.25 -56.05 -32.16
N PRO A 8 28.37 -55.16 -33.19
CA PRO A 8 28.32 -53.68 -33.33
C PRO A 8 27.33 -53.25 -34.48
N ASP A 9 27.09 -51.99 -34.87
CA ASP A 9 27.89 -51.10 -35.75
C ASP A 9 27.10 -49.76 -35.94
N SER A 10 27.63 -48.57 -35.58
CA SER A 10 28.24 -47.51 -36.43
C SER A 10 27.28 -46.91 -37.50
N SER A 11 27.20 -45.62 -37.84
CA SER A 11 28.04 -44.41 -37.62
C SER A 11 27.32 -43.14 -38.16
N HIS A 12 27.68 -41.95 -37.63
CA HIS A 12 27.65 -40.57 -38.22
C HIS A 12 26.29 -39.98 -38.69
N GLU A 13 25.96 -38.67 -38.64
CA GLU A 13 26.68 -37.38 -38.66
C GLU A 13 25.69 -36.22 -38.29
N GLY A 14 26.16 -34.98 -38.12
CA GLY A 14 25.44 -33.80 -37.56
C GLY A 14 24.41 -33.05 -38.45
N PRO A 15 24.29 -31.70 -38.38
CA PRO A 15 23.18 -31.00 -37.67
C PRO A 15 22.26 -30.04 -38.51
N ALA A 16 20.98 -29.90 -38.12
CA ALA A 16 19.94 -28.84 -38.39
C ALA A 16 19.65 -28.47 -39.89
N PRO A 17 18.67 -27.60 -40.31
CA PRO A 17 17.60 -26.80 -39.65
C PRO A 17 16.21 -26.67 -40.40
N ALA A 18 15.29 -25.87 -39.82
CA ALA A 18 14.30 -24.92 -40.44
C ALA A 18 12.92 -25.32 -41.06
N GLY A 19 11.85 -24.60 -40.60
CA GLY A 19 10.64 -24.05 -41.31
C GLY A 19 9.63 -25.02 -41.96
N SER A 20 8.29 -24.84 -42.00
CA SER A 20 7.36 -23.71 -41.87
C SER A 20 5.92 -24.25 -41.69
N PRO A 21 4.91 -23.45 -41.25
CA PRO A 21 3.52 -23.88 -41.08
C PRO A 21 2.64 -23.59 -42.31
N THR A 22 1.63 -24.42 -42.59
CA THR A 22 0.58 -24.15 -43.58
C THR A 22 -0.81 -24.30 -42.97
N SER A 23 -1.52 -23.16 -42.94
CA SER A 23 -2.96 -22.94 -43.18
C SER A 23 -4.00 -23.99 -42.74
N ASP A 24 -4.83 -23.63 -41.75
CA ASP A 24 -6.25 -23.98 -41.71
C ASP A 24 -7.06 -22.78 -41.19
N SER A 25 -7.57 -21.99 -42.13
CA SER A 25 -8.81 -21.21 -42.03
C SER A 25 -9.88 -22.17 -42.58
N GLU A 26 -11.05 -22.44 -42.00
CA GLU A 26 -12.15 -21.54 -41.64
C GLU A 26 -13.29 -22.45 -41.15
N ASN A 27 -14.01 -22.06 -40.11
CA ASN A 27 -15.44 -22.35 -39.94
C ASN A 27 -15.98 -21.36 -38.91
N LEU A 28 -16.00 -20.09 -39.30
CA LEU A 28 -16.63 -19.01 -38.52
C LEU A 28 -18.14 -19.09 -38.75
N SER A 29 -18.91 -18.97 -37.67
CA SER A 29 -20.37 -19.01 -37.71
C SER A 29 -20.93 -17.81 -38.50
N PRO A 30 -22.16 -17.89 -39.05
CA PRO A 30 -22.79 -16.78 -39.79
C PRO A 30 -22.84 -15.48 -39.00
N ASP A 31 -23.02 -15.57 -37.68
CA ASP A 31 -23.06 -14.43 -36.77
C ASP A 31 -21.67 -13.78 -36.61
N GLU A 32 -20.60 -14.57 -36.63
CA GLU A 32 -19.22 -14.07 -36.56
C GLU A 32 -18.79 -13.39 -37.86
N LEU A 33 -19.23 -13.89 -39.02
CA LEU A 33 -19.05 -13.24 -40.31
C LEU A 33 -19.80 -11.91 -40.39
N GLU A 34 -21.03 -11.85 -39.88
CA GLU A 34 -21.78 -10.59 -39.82
C GLU A 34 -21.13 -9.59 -38.85
N LEU A 35 -20.61 -10.06 -37.72
CA LEU A 35 -19.90 -9.23 -36.75
C LEU A 35 -18.59 -8.68 -37.34
N LEU A 36 -17.82 -9.51 -38.05
CA LEU A 36 -16.61 -9.10 -38.76
C LEU A 36 -16.91 -8.06 -39.85
N ALA A 37 -17.96 -8.27 -40.64
CA ALA A 37 -18.38 -7.30 -41.64
C ALA A 37 -18.78 -5.95 -41.01
N LYS A 38 -19.46 -5.97 -39.85
CA LYS A 38 -19.79 -4.74 -39.10
C LYS A 38 -18.56 -4.04 -38.54
N LEU A 39 -17.57 -4.80 -38.05
CA LEU A 39 -16.30 -4.28 -37.53
C LEU A 39 -15.44 -3.65 -38.63
N GLU A 40 -15.35 -4.28 -39.80
CA GLU A 40 -14.62 -3.74 -40.95
C GLU A 40 -15.28 -2.47 -41.51
N GLU A 41 -16.61 -2.44 -41.58
CA GLU A 41 -17.36 -1.25 -42.01
C GLU A 41 -17.19 -0.08 -41.01
N GLN A 42 -17.24 -0.36 -39.69
CA GLN A 42 -16.94 0.63 -38.66
C GLN A 42 -15.50 1.17 -38.76
N ASN A 43 -14.52 0.31 -38.99
CA ASN A 43 -13.13 0.71 -39.18
C ASN A 43 -12.95 1.57 -40.44
N ARG A 44 -13.65 1.24 -41.53
CA ARG A 44 -13.63 2.05 -42.77
C ARG A 44 -14.22 3.45 -42.55
N LEU A 45 -15.29 3.55 -41.75
CA LEU A 45 -15.89 4.83 -41.39
C LEU A 45 -14.97 5.67 -40.48
N LEU A 46 -14.30 5.04 -39.51
CA LEU A 46 -13.31 5.70 -38.65
C LEU A 46 -12.09 6.19 -39.45
N GLU A 47 -11.61 5.41 -40.41
CA GLU A 47 -10.53 5.83 -41.30
C GLU A 47 -10.95 6.98 -42.23
N ALA A 48 -12.18 6.95 -42.74
CA ALA A 48 -12.73 8.05 -43.54
C ALA A 48 -12.86 9.35 -42.72
N ASP A 49 -13.29 9.26 -41.47
CA ASP A 49 -13.41 10.41 -40.56
C ASP A 49 -12.02 10.96 -40.16
N SER A 50 -11.03 10.09 -39.98
CA SER A 50 -9.63 10.49 -39.73
C SER A 50 -8.99 11.22 -40.92
N LYS A 51 -9.35 10.86 -42.15
CA LYS A 51 -8.90 11.54 -43.38
C LYS A 51 -9.68 12.84 -43.62
N SER A 52 -10.97 12.87 -43.27
CA SER A 52 -11.81 14.07 -43.31
C SER A 52 -11.29 15.14 -42.34
N MET A 53 -10.95 14.75 -41.10
CA MET A 53 -10.34 15.66 -40.12
C MET A 53 -8.93 16.14 -40.52
N ARG A 54 -8.14 15.33 -41.22
CA ARG A 54 -6.81 15.75 -41.71
C ARG A 54 -6.87 16.75 -42.88
N SER A 55 -7.95 16.76 -43.66
CA SER A 55 -8.10 17.68 -44.80
C SER A 55 -8.61 19.08 -44.43
N MET A 56 -9.13 19.29 -43.21
CA MET A 56 -9.61 20.61 -42.76
C MET A 56 -8.54 21.48 -42.08
N ASN A 57 -7.34 20.95 -41.77
CA ASN A 57 -6.28 21.71 -41.10
C ASN A 57 -5.36 22.52 -42.04
N GLY A 58 -5.76 22.68 -43.30
CA GLY A 58 -4.99 23.37 -44.33
C GLY A 58 -5.38 24.83 -44.60
N SER A 59 -5.96 25.58 -43.67
CA SER A 59 -6.05 27.04 -43.80
C SER A 59 -6.55 27.74 -42.54
N ARG A 60 -5.67 28.46 -41.83
CA ARG A 60 -5.84 29.87 -41.41
C ARG A 60 -4.82 30.27 -40.35
N ARG A 61 -4.27 31.46 -40.57
CA ARG A 61 -3.24 32.13 -39.77
C ARG A 61 -3.84 32.70 -38.48
N ASN A 62 -3.05 32.59 -37.41
CA ASN A 62 -2.87 33.57 -36.32
C ASN A 62 -4.11 34.02 -35.52
N SER A 63 -4.26 33.50 -34.29
CA SER A 63 -4.29 34.29 -33.04
C SER A 63 -4.41 33.36 -31.82
N GLY A 64 -3.71 33.70 -30.75
CA GLY A 64 -3.39 32.83 -29.62
C GLY A 64 -4.58 32.25 -28.86
N SER A 65 -4.50 30.95 -28.62
CA SER A 65 -5.08 30.27 -27.45
C SER A 65 -4.29 28.97 -27.28
N SER A 66 -3.73 28.76 -26.08
CA SER A 66 -2.91 27.61 -25.73
C SER A 66 -3.76 26.33 -25.72
N LEU A 67 -3.76 25.61 -26.84
CA LEU A 67 -4.13 24.20 -26.85
C LEU A 67 -2.91 23.41 -26.39
N VAL A 68 -2.97 22.93 -25.14
CA VAL A 68 -1.94 22.09 -24.54
C VAL A 68 -1.84 20.81 -25.39
N SER A 69 -0.71 20.63 -26.08
CA SER A 69 -0.44 19.42 -26.85
C SER A 69 -0.25 18.23 -25.89
N SER A 70 -1.03 17.17 -26.07
CA SER A 70 -0.94 15.93 -25.30
C SER A 70 0.44 15.25 -25.41
N SER A 71 1.17 15.48 -26.51
CA SER A 71 2.53 14.99 -26.72
C SER A 71 3.57 15.66 -25.80
N SER A 72 3.43 16.96 -25.50
CA SER A 72 4.31 17.68 -24.58
C SER A 72 4.05 17.30 -23.11
N ALA A 73 2.80 16.96 -22.78
CA ALA A 73 2.45 16.47 -21.45
C ALA A 73 3.04 15.07 -21.19
N SER A 74 3.00 14.16 -22.16
CA SER A 74 3.64 12.84 -22.05
C SER A 74 5.16 12.93 -21.96
N SER A 75 5.81 13.80 -22.74
CA SER A 75 7.28 13.98 -22.65
C SER A 75 7.73 14.66 -21.35
N ASN A 76 6.94 15.60 -20.83
CA ASN A 76 7.23 16.25 -19.55
C ASN A 76 6.97 15.29 -18.38
N LEU A 77 5.92 14.47 -18.44
CA LEU A 77 5.65 13.46 -17.44
C LEU A 77 6.75 12.39 -17.40
N SER A 78 7.19 11.89 -18.57
CA SER A 78 8.28 10.92 -18.63
C SER A 78 9.59 11.50 -18.10
N HIS A 79 9.90 12.77 -18.41
CA HIS A 79 11.11 13.43 -17.90
C HIS A 79 11.04 13.65 -16.37
N LEU A 80 9.87 14.04 -15.84
CA LEU A 80 9.65 14.18 -14.39
C LEU A 80 9.72 12.82 -13.66
N GLU A 81 9.22 11.75 -14.26
CA GLU A 81 9.30 10.38 -13.73
C GLU A 81 10.73 9.85 -13.76
N GLU A 82 11.47 10.11 -14.83
CA GLU A 82 12.89 9.73 -14.96
C GLU A 82 13.77 10.49 -13.95
N ASP A 83 13.55 11.79 -13.77
CA ASP A 83 14.21 12.60 -12.73
C ASP A 83 13.88 12.10 -11.32
N THR A 84 12.63 11.70 -11.07
CA THR A 84 12.18 11.15 -9.79
C THR A 84 12.82 9.78 -9.54
N TRP A 85 12.88 8.92 -10.55
CA TRP A 85 13.50 7.61 -10.47
C TRP A 85 14.99 7.70 -10.16
N ILE A 86 15.72 8.55 -10.89
CA ILE A 86 17.16 8.78 -10.69
C ILE A 86 17.41 9.32 -9.27
N LEU A 87 16.60 10.27 -8.81
CA LEU A 87 16.70 10.82 -7.46
C LEU A 87 16.52 9.75 -6.39
N TRP A 88 15.43 8.97 -6.45
CA TRP A 88 15.16 7.93 -5.45
C TRP A 88 16.14 6.76 -5.52
N GLY A 89 16.62 6.41 -6.71
CA GLY A 89 17.72 5.48 -6.89
C GLY A 89 18.99 5.95 -6.17
N ARG A 90 19.35 7.23 -6.30
CA ARG A 90 20.48 7.82 -5.55
C ARG A 90 20.23 7.79 -4.04
N ILE A 91 19.03 8.17 -3.60
CA ILE A 91 18.68 8.19 -2.16
C ILE A 91 18.85 6.81 -1.52
N VAL A 92 18.38 5.76 -2.20
CA VAL A 92 18.46 4.39 -1.70
C VAL A 92 19.90 3.88 -1.69
N ASN A 93 20.67 4.15 -2.75
CA ASN A 93 22.07 3.72 -2.85
C ASN A 93 22.99 4.46 -1.86
N GLU A 94 22.71 5.74 -1.59
CA GLU A 94 23.48 6.60 -0.68
C GLU A 94 22.74 6.83 0.66
N TRP A 95 21.93 5.85 1.10
CA TRP A 95 20.99 6.01 2.22
C TRP A 95 21.62 6.62 3.47
N ASP A 96 22.79 6.11 3.85
CA ASP A 96 23.55 6.52 5.01
C ASP A 96 23.99 7.99 4.96
N GLU A 97 24.36 8.48 3.78
CA GLU A 97 24.70 9.88 3.58
C GLU A 97 23.44 10.76 3.65
N TRP A 98 22.36 10.33 3.00
CA TRP A 98 21.10 11.07 3.01
C TRP A 98 20.51 11.18 4.41
N ARG A 99 20.53 10.09 5.18
CA ARG A 99 20.04 10.07 6.57
C ARG A 99 20.87 10.97 7.48
N ARG A 100 22.20 11.04 7.32
CA ARG A 100 23.08 11.87 8.18
C ARG A 100 23.14 13.34 7.76
N LYS A 101 23.31 13.62 6.46
CA LYS A 101 23.60 14.98 5.95
C LYS A 101 22.38 15.68 5.34
N LYS A 102 21.41 14.94 4.82
CA LYS A 102 20.25 15.48 4.07
C LYS A 102 18.91 15.11 4.71
N GLU A 103 18.90 14.86 6.02
CA GLU A 103 17.73 14.33 6.75
C GLU A 103 16.46 15.18 6.55
N LYS A 104 16.59 16.52 6.57
CA LYS A 104 15.45 17.43 6.37
C LYS A 104 14.84 17.29 4.98
N LEU A 105 15.68 17.21 3.95
CA LEU A 105 15.25 17.06 2.57
C LEU A 105 14.63 15.67 2.35
N LEU A 106 15.24 14.61 2.90
CA LEU A 106 14.69 13.26 2.87
C LEU A 106 13.28 13.21 3.48
N LYS A 107 13.09 13.81 4.66
CA LYS A 107 11.77 13.93 5.30
C LYS A 107 10.77 14.68 4.43
N GLU A 108 11.18 15.72 3.70
CA GLU A 108 10.32 16.45 2.78
C GLU A 108 9.92 15.60 1.57
N LEU A 109 10.86 14.87 0.98
CA LEU A 109 10.59 13.99 -0.16
C LEU A 109 9.61 12.86 0.22
N ILE A 110 9.81 12.21 1.36
CA ILE A 110 8.88 11.19 1.86
C ILE A 110 7.49 11.79 2.13
N ARG A 111 7.42 13.02 2.65
CA ARG A 111 6.15 13.74 2.80
C ARG A 111 5.45 14.01 1.48
N LYS A 112 6.19 14.28 0.40
CA LYS A 112 5.63 14.45 -0.95
C LYS A 112 5.19 13.13 -1.59
N GLY A 113 5.84 12.01 -1.24
CA GLY A 113 5.50 10.72 -1.82
C GLY A 113 6.72 9.85 -2.02
N ILE A 114 6.66 8.62 -1.50
CA ILE A 114 7.59 7.58 -1.94
C ILE A 114 6.99 6.94 -3.20
N PRO A 115 7.71 6.88 -4.34
CA PRO A 115 7.23 6.17 -5.51
C PRO A 115 7.07 4.68 -5.20
N HIS A 116 6.07 4.04 -5.79
CA HIS A 116 5.68 2.67 -5.47
C HIS A 116 6.85 1.68 -5.54
N HIS A 117 7.66 1.75 -6.60
CA HIS A 117 8.82 0.86 -6.80
C HIS A 117 9.91 0.99 -5.73
N PHE A 118 10.02 2.13 -5.06
CA PHE A 118 11.02 2.35 -4.01
C PHE A 118 10.48 2.07 -2.60
N ARG A 119 9.16 1.94 -2.44
CA ARG A 119 8.51 1.83 -1.13
C ARG A 119 9.02 0.65 -0.31
N ALA A 120 9.15 -0.52 -0.94
CA ALA A 120 9.67 -1.74 -0.32
C ALA A 120 11.03 -1.50 0.35
N ILE A 121 11.95 -0.85 -0.39
CA ILE A 121 13.32 -0.63 0.04
C ILE A 121 13.37 0.50 1.07
N VAL A 122 12.69 1.62 0.81
CA VAL A 122 12.71 2.78 1.71
C VAL A 122 12.09 2.45 3.07
N TRP A 123 11.02 1.67 3.14
CA TRP A 123 10.44 1.24 4.43
C TRP A 123 11.40 0.34 5.22
N GLN A 124 12.07 -0.60 4.55
CA GLN A 124 13.11 -1.42 5.21
C GLN A 124 14.26 -0.55 5.73
N LEU A 125 14.73 0.41 4.94
CA LEU A 125 15.82 1.33 5.32
C LEU A 125 15.43 2.32 6.43
N LEU A 126 14.16 2.74 6.49
CA LEU A 126 13.64 3.58 7.56
C LEU A 126 13.58 2.81 8.89
N CYS A 127 13.10 1.56 8.84
CA CYS A 127 13.01 0.66 9.98
C CYS A 127 14.34 -0.02 10.36
N SER A 128 15.38 0.12 9.54
CA SER A 128 16.64 -0.64 9.62
C SER A 128 16.39 -2.16 9.64
N ALA A 129 15.48 -2.65 8.80
CA ALA A 129 14.98 -4.02 8.82
C ALA A 129 15.66 -4.96 7.80
N THR A 130 16.69 -4.51 7.10
CA THR A 130 17.32 -5.26 5.99
C THR A 130 18.12 -6.49 6.44
N ASP A 131 18.80 -6.40 7.59
CA ASP A 131 19.63 -7.50 8.12
C ASP A 131 19.29 -7.73 9.59
N MET A 132 18.26 -8.54 9.82
CA MET A 132 17.79 -8.86 11.17
C MET A 132 18.06 -10.32 11.51
N PRO A 133 18.60 -10.62 12.71
CA PRO A 133 18.79 -12.00 13.16
C PRO A 133 17.50 -12.84 13.14
N VAL A 134 16.35 -12.20 13.41
CA VAL A 134 15.04 -12.86 13.37
C VAL A 134 14.67 -13.37 11.98
N LYS A 135 15.22 -12.77 10.91
CA LYS A 135 15.01 -13.24 9.52
C LYS A 135 15.46 -14.68 9.36
N GLN A 136 16.63 -15.02 9.91
CA GLN A 136 17.19 -16.38 9.85
C GLN A 136 16.32 -17.41 10.59
N GLN A 137 15.59 -16.96 11.61
CA GLN A 137 14.70 -17.81 12.42
C GLN A 137 13.33 -18.01 11.75
N TYR A 138 12.98 -17.24 10.71
CA TYR A 138 11.64 -17.26 10.12
C TYR A 138 11.22 -18.66 9.67
N SER A 139 12.09 -19.36 8.95
CA SER A 139 11.83 -20.72 8.47
C SER A 139 11.60 -21.74 9.60
N GLU A 140 12.21 -21.53 10.78
CA GLU A 140 12.02 -22.38 11.95
C GLU A 140 10.70 -22.06 12.65
N LEU A 141 10.37 -20.77 12.79
CA LEU A 141 9.11 -20.30 13.36
C LEU A 141 7.89 -20.85 12.60
N LEU A 142 7.97 -20.96 11.27
CA LEU A 142 6.89 -21.53 10.46
C LEU A 142 6.63 -23.01 10.74
N LYS A 143 7.65 -23.78 11.17
CA LYS A 143 7.52 -25.20 11.53
C LYS A 143 6.89 -25.42 12.90
N MET A 144 6.90 -24.41 13.76
CA MET A 144 6.33 -24.47 15.10
C MET A 144 4.80 -24.29 15.05
N SER A 145 4.08 -24.73 16.09
CA SER A 145 2.63 -24.46 16.23
C SER A 145 2.39 -23.21 17.07
N SER A 146 1.45 -22.37 16.64
CA SER A 146 1.01 -21.19 17.42
C SER A 146 -0.38 -21.41 18.03
N PRO A 147 -0.62 -21.00 19.29
CA PRO A 147 -1.95 -21.03 19.88
C PRO A 147 -2.93 -20.06 19.19
N CYS A 148 -2.41 -19.09 18.43
CA CYS A 148 -3.20 -18.04 17.78
C CYS A 148 -3.72 -18.43 16.39
N GLU A 149 -3.33 -19.58 15.83
CA GLU A 149 -3.61 -19.94 14.44
C GLU A 149 -5.10 -19.84 14.06
N LYS A 150 -6.01 -20.29 14.94
CA LYS A 150 -7.46 -20.20 14.70
C LYS A 150 -7.95 -18.76 14.59
N LEU A 151 -7.44 -17.87 15.45
CA LEU A 151 -7.80 -16.44 15.44
C LEU A 151 -7.23 -15.75 14.20
N ILE A 152 -5.98 -16.08 13.84
CA ILE A 152 -5.31 -15.56 12.66
C ILE A 152 -6.11 -15.92 11.40
N ARG A 153 -6.47 -17.20 11.20
CA ARG A 153 -7.23 -17.64 10.02
C ARG A 153 -8.56 -16.91 9.85
N ARG A 154 -9.29 -16.69 10.94
CA ARG A 154 -10.56 -15.96 10.91
C ARG A 154 -10.38 -14.51 10.42
N ASP A 155 -9.31 -13.86 10.84
CA ASP A 155 -9.08 -12.46 10.49
C ASP A 155 -8.50 -12.27 9.08
N ILE A 156 -7.76 -13.25 8.58
CA ILE A 156 -7.22 -13.23 7.21
C ILE A 156 -8.33 -13.18 6.17
N ALA A 157 -9.40 -13.97 6.35
CA ALA A 157 -10.54 -13.99 5.42
C ALA A 157 -11.24 -12.63 5.25
N ARG A 158 -11.05 -11.70 6.20
CA ARG A 158 -11.61 -10.34 6.17
C ARG A 158 -10.57 -9.24 5.96
N THR A 159 -9.32 -9.58 5.70
CA THR A 159 -8.21 -8.63 5.49
C THR A 159 -8.02 -8.39 3.99
N TYR A 160 -8.41 -7.21 3.52
CA TYR A 160 -8.41 -6.83 2.09
C TYR A 160 -9.10 -7.84 1.15
N PRO A 161 -10.35 -8.27 1.43
CA PRO A 161 -11.00 -9.38 0.70
C PRO A 161 -11.20 -9.11 -0.81
N GLU A 162 -11.34 -7.84 -1.19
CA GLU A 162 -11.54 -7.42 -2.59
C GLU A 162 -10.22 -7.19 -3.35
N HIS A 163 -9.07 -7.21 -2.66
CA HIS A 163 -7.79 -6.95 -3.32
C HIS A 163 -7.30 -8.22 -4.02
N GLU A 164 -6.93 -8.12 -5.31
CA GLU A 164 -6.57 -9.26 -6.16
C GLU A 164 -5.54 -10.21 -5.54
N PHE A 165 -4.55 -9.68 -4.81
CA PHE A 165 -3.54 -10.51 -4.12
C PHE A 165 -4.10 -11.38 -2.99
N PHE A 166 -5.17 -10.95 -2.31
CA PHE A 166 -5.77 -11.64 -1.15
C PHE A 166 -7.10 -12.32 -1.48
N LYS A 167 -7.72 -11.96 -2.61
CA LYS A 167 -9.02 -12.48 -3.05
C LYS A 167 -8.95 -13.96 -3.39
N GLY A 168 -10.03 -14.69 -3.09
CA GLY A 168 -10.13 -16.14 -3.26
C GLY A 168 -9.75 -16.90 -1.98
N GLN A 169 -10.41 -18.04 -1.75
CA GLN A 169 -10.04 -18.92 -0.64
C GLN A 169 -8.64 -19.49 -0.87
N ASP A 170 -7.84 -19.51 0.18
CA ASP A 170 -6.48 -20.06 0.17
C ASP A 170 -5.57 -19.43 -0.91
N SER A 171 -5.79 -18.15 -1.20
CA SER A 171 -4.91 -17.40 -2.10
C SER A 171 -3.50 -17.27 -1.53
N LEU A 172 -2.51 -17.09 -2.42
CA LEU A 172 -1.11 -16.90 -2.02
C LEU A 172 -0.99 -15.76 -0.99
N GLY A 173 -1.69 -14.64 -1.19
CA GLY A 173 -1.68 -13.52 -0.25
C GLY A 173 -2.19 -13.90 1.14
N GLN A 174 -3.24 -14.73 1.24
CA GLN A 174 -3.75 -15.22 2.52
C GLN A 174 -2.77 -16.17 3.21
N GLU A 175 -2.09 -17.03 2.45
CA GLU A 175 -1.08 -17.96 2.97
C GLU A 175 0.12 -17.21 3.55
N VAL A 176 0.72 -16.29 2.78
CA VAL A 176 1.89 -15.54 3.26
C VAL A 176 1.52 -14.60 4.41
N LEU A 177 0.30 -14.05 4.43
CA LEU A 177 -0.22 -13.30 5.58
C LEU A 177 -0.36 -14.18 6.83
N PHE A 178 -0.85 -15.42 6.67
CA PHE A 178 -0.92 -16.38 7.77
C PHE A 178 0.46 -16.69 8.33
N ASN A 179 1.42 -16.96 7.45
CA ASN A 179 2.79 -17.28 7.84
C ASN A 179 3.43 -16.16 8.67
N VAL A 180 3.36 -14.92 8.20
CA VAL A 180 3.96 -13.77 8.92
C VAL A 180 3.27 -13.55 10.27
N MET A 181 1.92 -13.58 10.31
CA MET A 181 1.19 -13.40 11.56
C MET A 181 1.45 -14.54 12.56
N LYS A 182 1.54 -15.78 12.07
CA LYS A 182 1.88 -16.96 12.88
C LYS A 182 3.28 -16.83 13.45
N ALA A 183 4.29 -16.55 12.61
CA ALA A 183 5.67 -16.39 13.04
C ALA A 183 5.80 -15.28 14.07
N TYR A 184 5.17 -14.12 13.84
CA TYR A 184 5.20 -13.01 14.80
C TYR A 184 4.60 -13.39 16.16
N SER A 185 3.47 -14.11 16.17
CA SER A 185 2.83 -14.54 17.43
C SER A 185 3.72 -15.44 18.30
N LEU A 186 4.71 -16.09 17.70
CA LEU A 186 5.71 -16.92 18.39
C LEU A 186 6.92 -16.11 18.87
N VAL A 187 7.26 -15.02 18.17
CA VAL A 187 8.33 -14.07 18.55
C VAL A 187 7.94 -13.28 19.80
N ASP A 188 6.74 -12.71 19.81
CA ASP A 188 6.23 -11.94 20.96
C ASP A 188 5.00 -12.64 21.55
N ARG A 189 5.23 -13.59 22.46
CA ARG A 189 4.15 -14.38 23.09
C ARG A 189 3.27 -13.56 24.04
N GLU A 190 3.76 -12.43 24.55
CA GLU A 190 2.96 -11.55 25.43
C GLU A 190 1.82 -10.91 24.63
N VAL A 191 2.12 -10.44 23.43
CA VAL A 191 1.12 -9.90 22.50
C VAL A 191 0.39 -11.02 21.77
N GLY A 192 1.14 -12.01 21.29
CA GLY A 192 0.65 -13.07 20.42
C GLY A 192 0.06 -12.48 19.12
N TYR A 193 -1.25 -12.63 18.97
CA TYR A 193 -2.00 -12.06 17.85
C TYR A 193 -3.05 -11.07 18.37
N CYS A 194 -3.00 -9.83 17.87
CA CYS A 194 -4.05 -8.85 18.13
C CYS A 194 -4.82 -8.51 16.84
N GLN A 195 -6.15 -8.49 16.95
CA GLN A 195 -7.04 -8.08 15.86
C GLN A 195 -6.66 -6.68 15.34
N GLY A 196 -6.63 -6.54 14.02
CA GLY A 196 -6.25 -5.31 13.33
C GLY A 196 -4.81 -5.31 12.80
N SER A 197 -3.89 -6.03 13.46
CA SER A 197 -2.49 -6.11 13.03
C SER A 197 -2.29 -6.79 11.66
N ALA A 198 -3.19 -7.71 11.28
CA ALA A 198 -3.18 -8.34 9.97
C ALA A 198 -3.31 -7.33 8.80
N PHE A 199 -3.99 -6.19 8.98
CA PHE A 199 -4.06 -5.16 7.95
C PHE A 199 -2.70 -4.47 7.70
N ILE A 200 -1.89 -4.34 8.76
CA ILE A 200 -0.55 -3.77 8.68
C ILE A 200 0.35 -4.71 7.90
N VAL A 201 0.35 -6.01 8.26
CA VAL A 201 1.12 -7.02 7.54
C VAL A 201 0.63 -7.20 6.11
N GLY A 202 -0.68 -7.15 5.87
CA GLY A 202 -1.25 -7.19 4.53
C GLY A 202 -0.74 -6.05 3.64
N LEU A 203 -0.67 -4.82 4.15
CA LEU A 203 -0.07 -3.70 3.41
C LEU A 203 1.42 -3.95 3.12
N LEU A 204 2.19 -4.45 4.09
CA LEU A 204 3.60 -4.75 3.89
C LEU A 204 3.79 -5.79 2.77
N LEU A 205 3.01 -6.87 2.77
CA LEU A 205 3.06 -7.94 1.78
C LEU A 205 2.66 -7.49 0.37
N MET A 206 1.84 -6.44 0.24
CA MET A 206 1.57 -5.82 -1.06
C MET A 206 2.78 -5.06 -1.63
N GLN A 207 3.78 -4.74 -0.80
CA GLN A 207 4.94 -3.93 -1.20
C GLN A 207 6.24 -4.72 -1.23
N MET A 208 6.40 -5.76 -0.40
CA MET A 208 7.66 -6.49 -0.26
C MET A 208 7.42 -7.99 -0.04
N PRO A 209 8.44 -8.84 -0.26
CA PRO A 209 8.31 -10.27 -0.03
C PRO A 209 8.11 -10.62 1.46
N GLU A 210 7.71 -11.86 1.69
CA GLU A 210 7.22 -12.36 2.98
C GLU A 210 8.20 -12.15 4.14
N GLU A 211 9.47 -12.52 3.95
CA GLU A 211 10.49 -12.42 5.01
C GLU A 211 10.82 -10.96 5.36
N GLU A 212 10.89 -10.09 4.36
CA GLU A 212 11.10 -8.65 4.54
C GLU A 212 9.90 -8.03 5.28
N ALA A 213 8.68 -8.40 4.92
CA ALA A 213 7.46 -7.93 5.59
C ALA A 213 7.45 -8.34 7.06
N PHE A 214 7.85 -9.58 7.37
CA PHE A 214 8.04 -10.06 8.74
C PHE A 214 9.07 -9.21 9.50
N CYS A 215 10.24 -8.95 8.92
CA CYS A 215 11.29 -8.15 9.55
C CYS A 215 10.82 -6.71 9.83
N VAL A 216 10.20 -6.06 8.85
CA VAL A 216 9.64 -4.71 9.03
C VAL A 216 8.57 -4.72 10.12
N PHE A 217 7.67 -5.70 10.13
CA PHE A 217 6.64 -5.79 11.16
C PHE A 217 7.23 -5.98 12.57
N VAL A 218 8.24 -6.84 12.74
CA VAL A 218 8.96 -7.00 14.02
C VAL A 218 9.57 -5.66 14.48
N ARG A 219 10.19 -4.90 13.56
CA ARG A 219 10.71 -3.55 13.88
C ARG A 219 9.62 -2.58 14.31
N LEU A 220 8.48 -2.57 13.63
CA LEU A 220 7.35 -1.72 14.01
C LEU A 220 6.88 -2.07 15.44
N MET A 221 6.78 -3.36 15.74
CA MET A 221 6.31 -3.79 17.06
C MET A 221 7.31 -3.43 18.18
N GLN A 222 8.61 -3.58 17.93
CA GLN A 222 9.66 -3.33 18.93
C GLN A 222 10.06 -1.86 19.01
N GLU A 223 10.60 -1.31 17.93
CA GLU A 223 11.25 0.01 17.91
C GLU A 223 10.24 1.16 17.83
N TYR A 224 9.13 0.96 17.13
CA TYR A 224 8.04 1.96 17.07
C TYR A 224 7.07 1.82 18.24
N ARG A 225 7.36 0.91 19.18
CA ARG A 225 6.53 0.59 20.36
C ARG A 225 5.09 0.25 20.02
N LEU A 226 4.82 -0.18 18.79
CA LEU A 226 3.47 -0.52 18.34
C LEU A 226 2.89 -1.69 19.13
N ARG A 227 3.75 -2.60 19.64
CA ARG A 227 3.34 -3.70 20.52
C ARG A 227 2.59 -3.23 21.77
N GLU A 228 2.88 -2.04 22.28
CA GLU A 228 2.26 -1.52 23.51
C GLU A 228 0.76 -1.28 23.33
N LEU A 229 0.32 -0.94 22.11
CA LEU A 229 -1.11 -0.85 21.77
C LEU A 229 -1.81 -2.21 21.76
N PHE A 230 -1.06 -3.27 21.50
CA PHE A 230 -1.59 -4.62 21.25
C PHE A 230 -1.47 -5.55 22.46
N LYS A 231 -0.87 -5.09 23.56
CA LYS A 231 -0.81 -5.85 24.80
C LYS A 231 -2.22 -6.15 25.33
N PRO A 232 -2.45 -7.31 25.98
CA PRO A 232 -3.78 -7.71 26.44
C PRO A 232 -4.50 -6.70 27.34
N SER A 233 -3.77 -5.89 28.11
CA SER A 233 -4.35 -4.87 28.99
C SER A 233 -4.97 -3.68 28.23
N MET A 234 -4.59 -3.48 26.96
CA MET A 234 -4.98 -2.33 26.14
C MET A 234 -4.71 -0.95 26.80
N ALA A 235 -3.77 -0.91 27.76
CA ALA A 235 -3.51 0.28 28.56
C ALA A 235 -2.98 1.44 27.70
N GLU A 236 -2.02 1.17 26.80
CA GLU A 236 -1.46 2.20 25.91
C GLU A 236 -2.52 2.70 24.91
N LEU A 237 -3.40 1.82 24.43
CA LEU A 237 -4.53 2.20 23.58
C LEU A 237 -5.48 3.15 24.33
N GLY A 238 -5.82 2.80 25.58
CA GLY A 238 -6.64 3.66 26.45
C GLY A 238 -6.02 5.04 26.66
N LEU A 239 -4.71 5.10 26.93
CA LEU A 239 -3.97 6.36 27.05
C LEU A 239 -4.01 7.18 25.76
N CYS A 240 -3.77 6.55 24.62
CA CYS A 240 -3.81 7.21 23.31
C CYS A 240 -5.21 7.77 23.00
N ILE A 241 -6.27 7.03 23.33
CA ILE A 241 -7.66 7.47 23.17
C ILE A 241 -7.95 8.68 24.08
N TYR A 242 -7.48 8.65 25.33
CA TYR A 242 -7.63 9.77 26.26
C TYR A 242 -6.91 11.04 25.76
N GLN A 243 -5.67 10.90 25.31
CA GLN A 243 -4.89 12.01 24.71
C GLN A 243 -5.58 12.57 23.46
N PHE A 244 -6.17 11.69 22.64
CA PHE A 244 -6.91 12.12 21.46
C PHE A 244 -8.20 12.84 21.82
N GLU A 245 -8.95 12.37 22.81
CA GLU A 245 -10.14 13.07 23.31
C GLU A 245 -9.80 14.47 23.82
N PHE A 246 -8.68 14.60 24.53
CA PHE A 246 -8.21 15.91 24.99
C PHE A 246 -7.94 16.86 23.81
N LEU A 247 -7.29 16.40 22.73
CA LEU A 247 -7.11 17.22 21.54
C LEU A 247 -8.41 17.57 20.86
N LEU A 248 -9.35 16.63 20.80
CA LEU A 248 -10.66 16.88 20.23
C LEU A 248 -11.36 18.02 20.98
N GLN A 249 -11.26 18.02 22.31
CA GLN A 249 -11.78 19.10 23.15
C GLN A 249 -11.12 20.46 22.85
N GLU A 250 -9.83 20.50 22.51
CA GLU A 250 -9.13 21.74 22.20
C GLU A 250 -9.37 22.26 20.78
N GLN A 251 -9.39 21.35 19.80
CA GLN A 251 -9.48 21.69 18.39
C GLN A 251 -10.94 21.83 17.93
N LEU A 252 -11.84 21.01 18.48
CA LEU A 252 -13.25 20.89 18.09
C LEU A 252 -14.16 20.81 19.34
N PRO A 253 -14.21 21.87 20.19
CA PRO A 253 -14.93 21.83 21.47
C PRO A 253 -16.42 21.56 21.32
N GLU A 254 -17.08 22.14 20.31
CA GLU A 254 -18.52 21.96 20.06
C GLU A 254 -18.87 20.51 19.76
N LEU A 255 -18.05 19.86 18.93
CA LEU A 255 -18.20 18.45 18.61
C LEU A 255 -17.96 17.56 19.84
N ASN A 256 -16.93 17.84 20.63
CA ASN A 256 -16.65 17.07 21.84
C ASN A 256 -17.83 17.16 22.83
N ILE A 257 -18.40 18.36 23.02
CA ILE A 257 -19.60 18.56 23.85
C ILE A 257 -20.78 17.76 23.29
N HIS A 258 -21.01 17.79 21.97
CA HIS A 258 -22.07 17.02 21.34
C HIS A 258 -21.90 15.51 21.59
N PHE A 259 -20.72 14.94 21.33
CA PHE A 259 -20.45 13.52 21.57
C PHE A 259 -20.62 13.11 23.03
N ARG A 260 -20.15 13.95 23.96
CA ARG A 260 -20.35 13.71 25.41
C ARG A 260 -21.84 13.74 25.78
N SER A 261 -22.62 14.65 25.22
CA SER A 261 -24.08 14.71 25.45
C SER A 261 -24.81 13.45 25.00
N GLN A 262 -24.29 12.79 23.95
CA GLN A 262 -24.87 11.56 23.39
C GLN A 262 -24.21 10.28 23.93
N SER A 263 -23.31 10.39 24.92
CA SER A 263 -22.49 9.25 25.41
C SER A 263 -21.72 8.51 24.31
N PHE A 264 -21.36 9.22 23.24
CA PHE A 264 -20.60 8.68 22.12
C PHE A 264 -19.10 8.77 22.45
N LEU A 265 -18.56 7.69 23.02
CA LEU A 265 -17.18 7.66 23.51
C LEU A 265 -16.18 7.62 22.36
N THR A 266 -15.06 8.33 22.51
CA THR A 266 -13.94 8.35 21.54
C THR A 266 -13.45 6.95 21.17
N SER A 267 -13.46 6.02 22.12
CA SER A 267 -13.07 4.62 21.91
C SER A 267 -13.96 3.88 20.91
N MET A 268 -15.23 4.28 20.73
CA MET A 268 -16.17 3.58 19.85
C MET A 268 -15.80 3.71 18.36
N TYR A 269 -15.17 4.81 17.96
CA TYR A 269 -14.79 5.05 16.56
C TYR A 269 -13.27 5.08 16.37
N ALA A 270 -12.50 5.61 17.32
CA ALA A 270 -11.07 5.84 17.14
C ALA A 270 -10.21 4.59 17.36
N SER A 271 -10.67 3.58 18.12
CA SER A 271 -9.84 2.40 18.45
C SER A 271 -9.27 1.71 17.21
N SER A 272 -10.08 1.60 16.15
CA SER A 272 -9.65 1.01 14.87
C SER A 272 -8.54 1.81 14.19
N TRP A 273 -8.53 3.14 14.33
CA TRP A 273 -7.53 4.02 13.75
C TRP A 273 -6.14 3.74 14.32
N PHE A 274 -6.07 3.54 15.64
CA PHE A 274 -4.84 3.19 16.35
C PHE A 274 -4.36 1.77 16.01
N LEU A 275 -5.26 0.79 16.12
CA LEU A 275 -4.91 -0.63 15.95
C LEU A 275 -4.61 -1.02 14.50
N THR A 276 -5.08 -0.25 13.52
CA THR A 276 -4.87 -0.54 12.10
C THR A 276 -4.04 0.52 11.40
N LEU A 277 -3.55 1.55 12.10
CA LEU A 277 -2.82 2.67 11.49
C LEU A 277 -3.62 3.36 10.36
N PHE A 278 -4.93 3.52 10.58
CA PHE A 278 -5.92 4.02 9.62
C PHE A 278 -6.08 3.18 8.34
N LEU A 279 -5.49 1.98 8.24
CA LEU A 279 -5.55 1.14 7.04
C LEU A 279 -6.96 0.63 6.72
N THR A 280 -7.81 0.48 7.73
CA THR A 280 -9.23 0.15 7.53
C THR A 280 -10.11 1.38 7.38
N THR A 281 -9.54 2.57 7.52
CA THR A 281 -10.27 3.84 7.44
C THR A 281 -10.16 4.46 6.07
N PHE A 282 -8.98 4.47 5.45
CA PHE A 282 -8.81 5.09 4.13
C PHE A 282 -8.69 4.06 3.01
N PRO A 283 -9.01 4.43 1.76
CA PRO A 283 -8.68 3.60 0.61
C PRO A 283 -7.18 3.40 0.49
N LEU A 284 -6.78 2.26 -0.07
CA LEU A 284 -5.39 1.78 -0.05
C LEU A 284 -4.35 2.82 -0.52
N PRO A 285 -4.56 3.62 -1.58
CA PRO A 285 -3.60 4.65 -1.99
C PRO A 285 -3.38 5.72 -0.91
N VAL A 286 -4.44 6.21 -0.27
CA VAL A 286 -4.37 7.20 0.82
C VAL A 286 -3.75 6.56 2.05
N ALA A 287 -4.19 5.36 2.41
CA ALA A 287 -3.69 4.61 3.56
C ALA A 287 -2.18 4.33 3.47
N THR A 288 -1.70 3.98 2.28
CA THR A 288 -0.28 3.78 2.00
C THR A 288 0.52 5.07 2.23
N ARG A 289 -0.02 6.22 1.83
CA ARG A 289 0.62 7.53 2.06
C ARG A 289 0.66 7.90 3.53
N VAL A 290 -0.41 7.62 4.29
CA VAL A 290 -0.44 7.78 5.75
C VAL A 290 0.62 6.89 6.42
N PHE A 291 0.79 5.66 5.92
CA PHE A 291 1.78 4.71 6.40
C PHE A 291 3.23 5.14 6.08
N ASP A 292 3.49 5.76 4.93
CA ASP A 292 4.80 6.39 4.63
C ASP A 292 5.19 7.41 5.73
N ILE A 293 4.23 8.23 6.17
CA ILE A 293 4.44 9.22 7.23
C ILE A 293 4.61 8.56 8.60
N PHE A 294 3.87 7.48 8.87
CA PHE A 294 4.01 6.71 10.11
C PHE A 294 5.41 6.14 10.27
N ILE A 295 5.93 5.46 9.23
CA ILE A 295 7.28 4.89 9.23
C ILE A 295 8.35 6.00 9.32
N LEU A 296 8.13 7.15 8.68
CA LEU A 296 9.04 8.29 8.83
C LEU A 296 9.09 8.84 10.28
N GLY A 297 7.95 8.79 10.96
CA GLY A 297 7.62 9.55 12.17
C GLY A 297 8.00 8.90 13.50
N PHE A 298 9.12 8.17 13.57
CA PHE A 298 9.66 7.40 14.71
C PHE A 298 9.52 8.01 16.12
N VAL A 299 9.33 9.33 16.25
CA VAL A 299 9.59 10.05 17.51
C VAL A 299 8.34 10.36 18.34
N HIS A 300 7.12 10.34 17.78
CA HIS A 300 5.91 10.70 18.54
C HIS A 300 4.69 9.88 18.12
N PHE A 301 4.65 8.63 18.57
CA PHE A 301 3.56 7.69 18.35
C PHE A 301 2.17 8.30 18.60
N GLY A 302 1.91 8.83 19.81
CA GLY A 302 0.63 9.50 20.12
C GLY A 302 0.37 10.77 19.30
N GLY A 303 1.43 11.50 18.90
CA GLY A 303 1.31 12.72 18.10
C GLY A 303 0.93 12.47 16.64
N PHE A 304 1.25 11.30 16.09
CA PHE A 304 0.83 10.90 14.75
C PHE A 304 -0.70 10.73 14.68
N PHE A 305 -1.25 9.85 15.51
CA PHE A 305 -2.69 9.55 15.51
C PHE A 305 -3.52 10.77 15.89
N ALA A 306 -3.05 11.54 16.88
CA ALA A 306 -3.60 12.82 17.26
C ALA A 306 -3.84 13.75 16.06
N ARG A 307 -2.78 13.94 15.25
CA ARG A 307 -2.80 14.85 14.10
C ARG A 307 -3.68 14.34 12.98
N PHE A 308 -3.56 13.06 12.63
CA PHE A 308 -4.38 12.48 11.56
C PHE A 308 -5.85 12.38 11.95
N GLY A 309 -6.15 11.97 13.20
CA GLY A 309 -7.51 11.92 13.72
C GLY A 309 -8.18 13.30 13.80
N ALA A 310 -7.44 14.35 14.19
CA ALA A 310 -7.97 15.71 14.22
C ALA A 310 -8.03 16.38 12.83
N ALA A 311 -7.24 15.89 11.86
CA ALA A 311 -7.30 16.36 10.48
C ALA A 311 -8.48 15.77 9.70
N LEU A 312 -9.08 14.69 10.20
CA LEU A 312 -10.34 14.19 9.67
C LEU A 312 -11.42 15.27 9.84
N PRO A 313 -12.26 15.50 8.82
CA PRO A 313 -13.35 16.45 8.91
C PRO A 313 -14.44 15.83 9.77
N VAL A 314 -14.21 15.83 11.08
CA VAL A 314 -15.23 15.55 12.09
C VAL A 314 -16.06 16.83 12.28
N CYS A 315 -16.59 17.37 11.18
CA CYS A 315 -17.14 18.72 11.14
C CYS A 315 -18.67 18.76 11.11
N ASP A 316 -19.35 17.62 11.28
CA ASP A 316 -20.81 17.66 11.37
C ASP A 316 -21.32 16.92 12.62
N PRO A 317 -21.80 17.65 13.63
CA PRO A 317 -22.45 17.06 14.81
C PRO A 317 -23.77 16.36 14.48
N ALA A 318 -24.32 16.47 13.27
CA ALA A 318 -25.55 15.77 12.88
C ALA A 318 -25.33 14.39 12.24
N LEU A 319 -24.07 13.98 12.00
CA LEU A 319 -23.81 12.81 11.15
C LEU A 319 -23.72 11.49 11.94
N PRO A 320 -24.48 10.44 11.54
CA PRO A 320 -24.46 9.14 12.21
C PRO A 320 -23.08 8.50 12.24
N SER A 321 -22.86 7.55 13.15
CA SER A 321 -21.66 6.69 13.23
C SER A 321 -21.22 6.09 11.88
N GLN A 322 -22.15 5.92 10.93
CA GLN A 322 -21.88 5.47 9.56
C GLN A 322 -21.04 6.46 8.73
N TYR A 323 -21.05 7.76 9.03
CA TYR A 323 -20.30 8.79 8.29
C TYR A 323 -18.79 8.62 8.44
N PHE A 324 -18.33 8.30 9.66
CA PHE A 324 -16.93 8.01 9.96
C PHE A 324 -16.38 6.82 9.17
N GLN A 325 -17.23 5.83 8.91
CA GLN A 325 -16.85 4.60 8.23
C GLN A 325 -17.06 4.66 6.71
N LYS A 326 -18.02 5.46 6.21
CA LYS A 326 -18.44 5.44 4.80
C LYS A 326 -18.10 6.70 4.01
N VAL A 327 -17.97 7.87 4.63
CA VAL A 327 -17.89 9.15 3.88
C VAL A 327 -16.52 9.81 4.00
N ILE A 328 -15.96 9.87 5.20
CA ILE A 328 -14.60 10.38 5.45
C ILE A 328 -13.52 9.73 4.55
N PRO A 329 -13.54 8.41 4.29
CA PRO A 329 -12.49 7.73 3.51
C PRO A 329 -12.36 8.30 2.09
N HIS A 330 -13.49 8.54 1.42
CA HIS A 330 -13.55 8.89 0.00
C HIS A 330 -13.28 10.38 -0.28
N GLN A 331 -13.32 11.25 0.73
CA GLN A 331 -13.06 12.68 0.54
C GLN A 331 -11.62 13.00 0.15
N PHE A 332 -10.70 12.06 0.38
CA PHE A 332 -9.27 12.23 0.12
C PHE A 332 -8.78 11.43 -1.10
N ASP A 333 -9.67 10.69 -1.78
CA ASP A 333 -9.32 9.81 -2.91
C ASP A 333 -8.63 10.58 -4.04
N SER A 334 -9.06 11.81 -4.30
CA SER A 334 -8.50 12.64 -5.37
C SER A 334 -7.17 13.32 -4.98
N CYS A 335 -6.83 13.42 -3.69
CA CYS A 335 -5.62 14.11 -3.24
C CYS A 335 -5.22 13.74 -1.79
N PRO A 336 -4.47 12.64 -1.59
CA PRO A 336 -3.95 12.24 -0.28
C PRO A 336 -3.11 13.33 0.41
N ASP A 337 -2.44 14.17 -0.37
CA ASP A 337 -1.56 15.23 0.15
C ASP A 337 -2.34 16.28 0.96
N LYS A 338 -3.62 16.53 0.65
CA LYS A 338 -4.46 17.43 1.44
C LYS A 338 -4.62 16.93 2.88
N LEU A 339 -4.80 15.63 3.07
CA LEU A 339 -4.91 15.02 4.40
C LEU A 339 -3.60 15.19 5.17
N ILE A 340 -2.48 14.89 4.53
CA ILE A 340 -1.14 15.00 5.13
C ILE A 340 -0.87 16.45 5.53
N LEU A 341 -1.13 17.42 4.65
CA LEU A 341 -0.96 18.84 4.94
C LEU A 341 -1.82 19.30 6.12
N ARG A 342 -3.10 18.89 6.17
CA ARG A 342 -3.97 19.18 7.32
C ARG A 342 -3.43 18.57 8.61
N ALA A 343 -2.99 17.31 8.58
CA ALA A 343 -2.41 16.65 9.76
C ALA A 343 -1.19 17.42 10.31
N PHE A 344 -0.32 17.95 9.43
CA PHE A 344 0.81 18.76 9.87
C PHE A 344 0.44 20.17 10.38
N GLN A 345 -0.74 20.69 10.04
CA GLN A 345 -1.26 21.97 10.56
C GLN A 345 -1.89 21.83 11.95
N VAL A 346 -2.28 20.62 12.36
CA VAL A 346 -2.85 20.38 13.70
C VAL A 346 -1.80 20.70 14.77
N LYS A 347 -2.14 21.66 15.65
CA LYS A 347 -1.30 22.05 16.77
C LYS A 347 -1.23 20.90 17.78
N TYR A 348 -0.03 20.33 17.92
CA TYR A 348 0.27 19.28 18.89
C TYR A 348 1.33 19.78 19.87
N ASN A 349 1.02 19.75 21.17
CA ASN A 349 1.96 20.15 22.22
C ASN A 349 2.47 18.91 22.98
N PRO A 350 3.70 18.42 22.71
CA PRO A 350 4.23 17.22 23.34
C PRO A 350 4.34 17.32 24.86
N ARG A 351 4.59 18.52 25.40
CA ARG A 351 4.72 18.72 26.86
C ARG A 351 3.38 18.55 27.58
N ARG A 352 2.29 18.96 26.93
CA ARG A 352 0.94 18.81 27.48
C ARG A 352 0.44 17.38 27.39
N MET A 353 0.84 16.65 26.35
CA MET A 353 0.49 15.23 26.20
C MET A 353 1.23 14.29 27.13
N LYS A 354 2.42 14.71 27.55
CA LYS A 354 3.22 13.99 28.54
C LYS A 354 2.73 14.22 29.97
N ARG A 355 2.07 15.36 30.22
CA ARG A 355 1.39 15.64 31.50
C ARG A 355 0.05 14.95 31.51
#